data_AF-W5NY18-F1
#
_entry.id   AF-W5NY18-F1
#
_cell.length_a   1.000
_cell.length_b   1.000
_cell.length_c   1.000
_cell.angle_alpha   90.00
_cell.angle_beta   90.00
_cell.angle_gamma   90.00
#
_symmetry.space_group_name_H-M   'P 1'
#
loop_
_entity.id
_entity.type
_entity.pdbx_description
1 polymer ?
#
loop_
_entity_poly.entity_id
_entity_poly.type
_entity_poly.pdbx_seq_one_letter_code
_entity_poly.pdbx_strand_id
1 'polypeptide(L)'
;GLKGKIKKENSKRELLSDTAHLNNTHCAHCLQPYRLLETPKRQCLECHLFTCRGCSHPHPEEQGWLCDPCHLARVVKMGSLEWYYGHVRARFKRFGSAQ
;
A
#
# COMPACT_ATOMS: atom_id res chain seq x y z
N GLY A 1 -9.00 -1.46 -11.17
CA GLY A 1 -9.12 -2.25 -9.93
C GLY A 1 -7.94 -2.03 -8.99
N LEU A 2 -8.00 -2.55 -7.76
CA LEU A 2 -7.02 -2.28 -6.69
C LEU A 2 -5.56 -2.61 -7.07
N LYS A 3 -5.34 -3.76 -7.74
CA LYS A 3 -4.01 -4.15 -8.24
C LYS A 3 -3.38 -3.11 -9.17
N GLY A 4 -4.18 -2.42 -9.99
CA GLY A 4 -3.70 -1.37 -10.89
C GLY A 4 -3.27 -0.10 -10.13
N LYS A 5 -4.01 0.28 -9.08
CA LYS A 5 -3.65 1.42 -8.21
C LYS A 5 -2.31 1.17 -7.50
N ILE A 6 -2.11 -0.05 -6.98
CA ILE A 6 -0.86 -0.47 -6.32
C ILE A 6 0.32 -0.38 -7.29
N LYS A 7 0.17 -0.92 -8.51
CA LYS A 7 1.24 -0.85 -9.53
C LYS A 7 1.65 0.58 -9.86
N LYS A 8 0.67 1.48 -10.07
CA LYS A 8 0.95 2.90 -10.36
C LYS A 8 1.76 3.56 -9.24
N GLU A 9 1.38 3.31 -7.99
CA GLU A 9 2.09 3.88 -6.83
C GLU A 9 3.49 3.29 -6.62
N ASN A 10 3.70 2.01 -6.94
CA ASN A 10 5.05 1.43 -6.92
C ASN A 10 5.94 2.07 -7.99
N SER A 11 5.47 2.21 -9.23
CA SER A 11 6.26 2.89 -10.27
C SER A 11 6.57 4.35 -9.90
N LYS A 12 5.62 5.05 -9.27
CA LYS A 12 5.87 6.40 -8.73
C LYS A 12 6.96 6.39 -7.67
N ARG A 13 6.98 5.41 -6.75
CA ARG A 13 8.03 5.28 -5.72
C ARG A 13 9.40 5.00 -6.31
N GLU A 14 9.49 4.12 -7.30
CA GLU A 14 10.75 3.80 -7.98
C GLU A 14 11.36 5.05 -8.63
N LEU A 15 10.53 5.93 -9.20
CA LEU A 15 11.01 7.21 -9.74
C LEU A 15 11.46 8.22 -8.68
N LEU A 16 11.00 8.06 -7.44
CA LEU A 16 11.28 8.98 -6.34
C LEU A 16 12.35 8.46 -5.37
N SER A 17 12.84 7.22 -5.53
CA SER A 17 13.81 6.60 -4.63
C SER A 17 15.12 7.40 -4.50
N ASP A 18 15.50 8.11 -5.56
CA ASP A 18 16.72 8.92 -5.60
C ASP A 18 16.56 10.26 -4.85
N THR A 19 15.35 10.57 -4.38
CA THR A 19 15.01 11.79 -3.65
C THR A 19 14.69 11.52 -2.18
N ALA A 20 15.57 10.81 -1.47
CA ALA A 20 15.40 10.52 -0.04
C ALA A 20 15.13 11.79 0.81
N HIS A 21 15.74 12.92 0.44
CA HIS A 21 15.50 14.21 1.09
C HIS A 21 14.06 14.73 0.90
N LEU A 22 13.42 14.41 -0.23
CA LEU A 22 12.05 14.82 -0.51
C LEU A 22 11.07 14.16 0.48
N ASN A 23 11.30 12.89 0.85
CA ASN A 23 10.45 12.18 1.80
C ASN A 23 10.42 12.82 3.20
N ASN A 24 11.52 13.48 3.60
CA ASN A 24 11.59 14.13 4.90
C ASN A 24 10.80 15.44 4.96
N THR A 25 10.58 16.08 3.82
CA THR A 25 9.96 17.41 3.70
C THR A 25 8.56 17.37 3.08
N HIS A 26 8.25 16.34 2.29
CA HIS A 26 7.00 16.16 1.56
C HIS A 26 6.43 14.75 1.75
N CYS A 27 5.10 14.64 1.68
CA CYS A 27 4.40 13.35 1.68
C CYS A 27 4.86 12.48 0.51
N ALA A 28 5.21 11.22 0.76
CA ALA A 28 5.63 10.28 -0.28
C ALA A 28 4.60 10.05 -1.40
N HIS A 29 3.31 10.30 -1.13
CA HIS A 29 2.21 9.99 -2.04
C HIS A 29 1.60 11.23 -2.68
N CYS A 30 1.10 12.20 -1.91
CA CYS A 30 0.52 13.41 -2.49
C CYS A 30 1.56 14.50 -2.82
N LEU A 31 2.82 14.32 -2.42
CA LEU A 31 3.92 15.27 -2.59
C LEU A 31 3.66 16.65 -1.95
N GLN A 32 2.65 16.76 -1.07
CA GLN A 32 2.42 18.00 -0.33
C GLN A 32 3.51 18.19 0.74
N PRO A 33 4.05 19.41 0.90
CA PRO A 33 5.03 19.71 1.93
C PRO A 33 4.42 19.57 3.33
N TYR A 34 5.10 18.91 4.26
CA TYR A 34 4.58 18.75 5.63
C TYR A 34 4.42 20.07 6.38
N ARG A 35 5.25 21.07 6.06
CA ARG A 35 5.17 22.41 6.66
C ARG A 35 3.84 23.13 6.41
N LEU A 36 3.05 22.70 5.42
CA LEU A 36 1.74 23.25 5.09
C LEU A 36 0.59 22.47 5.73
N LEU A 37 0.89 21.40 6.47
CA LEU A 37 -0.11 20.51 7.07
C LEU A 37 -0.17 20.75 8.57
N GLU A 38 -1.38 20.76 9.11
CA GLU A 38 -1.63 20.95 10.55
C GLU A 38 -1.21 19.73 11.38
N THR A 39 -1.16 18.55 10.75
CA THR A 39 -0.85 17.29 11.42
C THR A 39 0.58 16.85 11.15
N PRO A 40 1.28 16.26 12.14
CA PRO A 40 2.62 15.74 11.94
C PRO A 40 2.64 14.62 10.89
N LYS A 41 3.81 14.43 10.26
CA LYS A 41 4.05 13.31 9.34
C LYS A 41 3.96 11.97 10.08
N ARG A 42 3.49 10.94 9.37
CA ARG A 42 3.35 9.57 9.88
C ARG A 42 4.26 8.64 9.11
N GLN A 43 4.99 7.79 9.81
CA GLN A 43 5.84 6.77 9.18
C GLN A 43 5.01 5.52 8.91
N CYS A 44 5.04 5.03 7.67
CA CYS A 44 4.44 3.75 7.32
C CYS A 44 5.26 2.61 7.96
N LEU A 45 4.61 1.69 8.68
CA LEU A 45 5.27 0.54 9.29
C LEU A 45 5.85 -0.44 8.26
N GLU A 46 5.22 -0.56 7.09
CA GLU A 46 5.61 -1.55 6.08
C GLU A 46 6.79 -1.08 5.20
N CYS A 47 6.79 0.18 4.78
CA CYS A 47 7.76 0.69 3.81
C CYS A 47 8.61 1.85 4.33
N HIS A 48 8.45 2.22 5.61
CA HIS A 48 9.23 3.24 6.34
C HIS A 48 9.21 4.67 5.78
N LEU A 49 8.48 4.93 4.69
CA LEU A 49 8.29 6.26 4.12
C LEU A 49 7.34 7.10 4.99
N PHE A 50 7.61 8.40 5.07
CA PHE A 50 6.71 9.36 5.71
C PHE A 50 5.56 9.76 4.78
N THR A 51 4.40 9.99 5.39
CA THR A 51 3.14 10.34 4.72
C THR A 51 2.35 11.37 5.53
N CYS A 52 1.45 12.09 4.87
CA CYS A 52 0.47 12.94 5.56
C CYS A 52 -0.69 12.11 6.11
N ARG A 53 -1.49 12.70 7.02
CA ARG A 53 -2.71 12.07 7.56
C ARG A 53 -3.62 11.53 6.45
N GLY A 54 -3.84 12.29 5.39
CA GLY A 54 -4.74 11.92 4.28
C GLY A 54 -4.23 10.82 3.37
N CYS A 55 -2.95 10.43 3.47
CA CYS A 55 -2.37 9.31 2.71
C CYS A 55 -1.97 8.15 3.64
N SER A 56 -2.62 8.04 4.80
CA SER A 56 -2.31 7.04 5.81
C SER A 56 -3.57 6.47 6.48
N HIS A 57 -3.50 5.20 6.84
CA HIS A 57 -4.51 4.45 7.57
C HIS A 57 -3.91 3.87 8.87
N PRO A 58 -4.70 3.73 9.95
CA PRO A 58 -4.27 2.96 11.11
C PRO A 58 -3.90 1.54 10.71
N HIS A 59 -2.84 0.99 11.30
CA HIS A 59 -2.54 -0.43 11.14
C HIS A 59 -3.61 -1.25 11.91
N PRO A 60 -4.17 -2.33 11.34
CA PRO A 60 -5.29 -3.07 11.93
C PRO A 60 -4.96 -3.90 13.18
N GLU A 61 -3.69 -4.02 13.55
CA GLU A 61 -3.19 -5.01 14.52
C GLU A 61 -2.09 -4.40 15.39
N GLU A 62 -1.08 -3.79 14.75
CA GLU A 62 0.01 -3.08 15.41
C GLU A 62 -0.32 -1.61 15.71
N GLN A 63 0.32 -1.03 16.74
CA GLN A 63 0.21 0.39 17.02
C GLN A 63 1.03 1.21 16.02
N GLY A 64 0.38 1.81 15.04
CA GLY A 64 1.03 2.67 14.06
C GLY A 64 0.19 2.92 12.82
N TRP A 65 0.86 3.27 11.72
CA TRP A 65 0.22 3.71 10.48
C TRP A 65 0.75 2.94 9.27
N LEU A 66 -0.13 2.73 8.30
CA LEU A 66 0.20 2.28 6.95
C LEU A 66 -0.08 3.41 5.98
N CYS A 67 0.71 3.55 4.93
CA CYS A 67 0.33 4.40 3.81
C CYS A 67 -0.78 3.72 2.96
N ASP A 68 -1.55 4.51 2.21
CA ASP A 68 -2.66 3.96 1.42
C ASP A 68 -2.23 2.82 0.49
N PRO A 69 -1.09 2.89 -0.23
CA PRO A 69 -0.68 1.78 -1.09
C PRO A 69 -0.33 0.50 -0.33
N CYS A 70 0.34 0.60 0.83
CA CYS A 70 0.64 -0.56 1.67
C CYS A 70 -0.64 -1.16 2.28
N HIS A 71 -1.58 -0.30 2.71
CA HIS A 71 -2.89 -0.73 3.17
C HIS A 71 -3.66 -1.48 2.06
N LEU A 72 -3.74 -0.91 0.85
CA LEU A 72 -4.39 -1.56 -0.29
C LEU A 72 -3.69 -2.86 -0.70
N ALA A 73 -2.36 -2.92 -0.64
CA ALA A 73 -1.60 -4.14 -0.90
C ALA A 73 -1.96 -5.25 0.11
N ARG A 74 -2.10 -4.91 1.40
CA ARG A 74 -2.56 -5.84 2.45
C ARG A 74 -3.97 -6.35 2.15
N VAL A 75 -4.91 -5.44 1.84
CA VAL A 75 -6.29 -5.81 1.48
C VAL A 75 -6.33 -6.75 0.29
N VAL A 76 -5.56 -6.48 -0.77
CA VAL A 76 -5.50 -7.35 -1.95
C VAL A 76 -4.87 -8.70 -1.62
N LYS A 77 -3.78 -8.72 -0.83
CA LYS A 77 -3.09 -9.97 -0.44
C LYS A 77 -3.99 -10.87 0.41
N MET A 78 -4.74 -10.30 1.35
CA MET A 78 -5.67 -11.03 2.20
C MET A 78 -6.91 -11.47 1.41
N GLY A 79 -7.51 -10.57 0.65
CA GLY A 79 -8.74 -10.82 -0.11
C GLY A 79 -8.56 -11.74 -1.33
N SER A 80 -7.34 -11.90 -1.85
CA SER A 80 -7.10 -12.81 -2.97
C SER A 80 -7.18 -14.29 -2.59
N LEU A 81 -7.09 -14.63 -1.30
CA LEU A 81 -7.17 -16.00 -0.79
C LEU A 81 -6.32 -16.98 -1.64
N GLU A 82 -5.11 -16.56 -2.04
CA GLU A 82 -4.29 -17.33 -3.00
C GLU A 82 -3.96 -18.72 -2.47
N TRP A 83 -3.86 -18.90 -1.15
CA TRP A 83 -3.68 -20.21 -0.52
C TRP A 83 -4.85 -21.16 -0.85
N TYR A 84 -6.09 -20.66 -0.77
CA TYR A 84 -7.31 -21.43 -1.00
C TYR A 84 -7.45 -21.74 -2.49
N TYR A 85 -7.42 -20.70 -3.33
CA TYR A 85 -7.56 -20.88 -4.77
C TYR A 85 -6.37 -21.60 -5.40
N GLY A 86 -5.17 -21.49 -4.82
CA GLY A 86 -4.01 -22.30 -5.17
C GLY A 86 -4.26 -23.79 -4.94
N HIS A 87 -4.74 -24.16 -3.75
CA HIS A 87 -5.07 -25.55 -3.43
C HIS A 87 -6.19 -26.10 -4.33
N VAL A 88 -7.27 -25.33 -4.53
CA VAL A 88 -8.39 -25.75 -5.40
C VAL A 88 -7.91 -25.95 -6.84
N ARG A 89 -7.11 -25.04 -7.41
CA ARG A 89 -6.55 -25.17 -8.77
C ARG A 89 -5.59 -26.35 -8.90
N ALA A 90 -4.81 -26.66 -7.86
CA ALA A 90 -3.92 -27.81 -7.86
C ALA A 90 -4.69 -29.15 -7.88
N ARG A 91 -5.86 -29.18 -7.24
CA ARG A 91 -6.69 -30.39 -7.13
C ARG A 91 -7.70 -30.56 -8.27
N PHE A 92 -8.21 -29.48 -8.84
CA PHE A 92 -9.29 -29.51 -9.84
C PHE A 92 -8.93 -28.67 -11.08
N LYS A 93 -9.14 -29.25 -12.27
CA LYS A 93 -8.87 -28.58 -13.56
C LYS A 93 -9.82 -27.40 -13.86
N ARG A 94 -10.99 -27.35 -13.23
CA ARG A 94 -12.00 -26.29 -13.38
C ARG A 94 -12.67 -26.04 -12.03
N PHE A 95 -13.08 -24.80 -11.78
CA PHE A 95 -14.00 -24.51 -10.68
C PHE A 95 -15.39 -25.04 -11.05
N GLY A 96 -16.18 -25.48 -10.05
CA GLY A 96 -17.47 -26.14 -10.29
C GLY A 96 -18.50 -25.34 -11.10
N SER A 97 -18.30 -24.03 -11.25
CA SER A 97 -19.13 -23.09 -12.02
C SER A 97 -18.54 -22.69 -13.38
N ALA A 98 -17.34 -23.17 -13.74
CA ALA A 98 -16.74 -22.93 -15.05
C ALA A 98 -17.22 -24.02 -16.03
N GLN A 99 -18.26 -23.71 -16.80
CA GLN A 99 -18.85 -24.57 -17.83
C GLN A 99 -18.05 -24.48 -19.13
#